data_AF-A0AAW5ELF7-F1
#
_entry.id   AF-A0AAW5ELF7-F1
#
_cell.length_a   1.000
_cell.length_b   1.000
_cell.length_c   1.000
_cell.angle_alpha   90.00
_cell.angle_beta   90.00
_cell.angle_gamma   90.00
#
_symmetry.space_group_name_H-M   'P 1'
#
loop_
_entity.id
_entity.type
_entity.pdbx_description
1 polymer ?
#
loop_
_entity_poly.entity_id
_entity_poly.type
_entity_poly.pdbx_seq_one_letter_code
_entity_poly.pdbx_strand_id
1 'polypeptide(L)'
;VKSLSLDNKNIQEIKLIKAFDIKLLEQIKMELLGKISYTPPQFSAKRIEGKRAYEFAKRGENIELKSCIMEIFSCKIIHYTHPFLQLELSVSEGAYIRSYC
;
A
#
# COMPACT_ATOMS: atom_id res chain seq x y z
N VAL A 1 14.74 8.72 9.11
CA VAL A 1 13.59 7.81 9.34
C VAL A 1 13.34 7.08 8.04
N LYS A 2 13.60 5.77 7.97
CA LYS A 2 13.40 4.98 6.75
C LYS A 2 11.90 4.91 6.47
N SER A 3 11.49 5.37 5.29
CA SER A 3 10.15 5.08 4.79
C SER A 3 10.05 3.57 4.64
N LEU A 4 9.04 2.94 5.26
CA LEU A 4 8.72 1.52 5.05
C LEU A 4 8.03 1.27 3.70
N SER A 5 7.97 2.28 2.81
CA SER A 5 7.61 2.01 1.43
C SER A 5 8.62 1.02 0.88
N LEU A 6 8.16 -0.18 0.55
CA LEU A 6 8.86 -1.15 -0.29
C LEU A 6 8.96 -0.61 -1.73
N ASP A 7 9.34 0.66 -1.85
CA ASP A 7 9.61 1.30 -3.12
C ASP A 7 10.94 0.78 -3.68
N ASN A 8 11.16 1.08 -4.95
CA ASN A 8 12.38 0.69 -5.65
C ASN A 8 13.66 1.36 -5.13
N LYS A 9 13.58 2.25 -4.13
CA LYS A 9 14.74 3.02 -3.65
C LYS A 9 15.44 2.41 -2.45
N ASN A 10 14.84 1.44 -1.77
CA ASN A 10 15.40 0.85 -0.54
C ASN A 10 15.30 -0.70 -0.48
N ILE A 11 15.45 -1.36 -1.63
CA ILE A 11 15.51 -2.83 -1.68
C ILE A 11 16.79 -3.30 -0.97
N GLN A 12 16.65 -4.01 0.14
CA GLN A 12 17.79 -4.54 0.92
C GLN A 12 18.22 -5.93 0.45
N GLU A 13 17.27 -6.75 0.01
CA GLU A 13 17.50 -8.12 -0.43
C GLU A 13 16.44 -8.48 -1.49
N ILE A 14 16.84 -9.22 -2.52
CA ILE A 14 15.92 -9.85 -3.46
C ILE A 14 16.08 -11.35 -3.29
N LYS A 15 15.00 -12.03 -2.87
CA LYS A 15 14.98 -13.48 -2.78
C LYS A 15 14.69 -14.08 -4.14
N LEU A 16 15.38 -15.15 -4.46
CA LEU A 16 15.08 -15.95 -5.65
C LEU A 16 13.84 -16.80 -5.34
N ILE A 17 12.68 -16.33 -5.80
CA ILE A 17 11.41 -17.07 -5.73
C ILE A 17 10.99 -17.46 -7.14
N LYS A 18 10.10 -18.45 -7.24
CA LYS A 18 9.52 -18.82 -8.53
C LYS A 18 8.67 -17.67 -9.07
N ALA A 19 8.78 -17.40 -10.37
CA ALA A 19 7.92 -16.44 -11.04
C ALA A 19 6.44 -16.82 -10.90
N PHE A 20 5.58 -15.80 -10.77
CA PHE A 20 4.14 -15.98 -10.71
C PHE A 20 3.57 -16.13 -12.12
N ASP A 21 2.56 -16.98 -12.26
CA ASP A 21 1.79 -17.10 -13.52
C ASP A 21 0.96 -15.84 -13.73
N ILE A 22 0.93 -15.34 -14.96
CA ILE A 22 0.09 -14.20 -15.38
C ILE A 22 -1.38 -14.47 -15.04
N LYS A 23 -1.86 -15.71 -15.18
CA LYS A 23 -3.23 -16.08 -14.82
C LYS A 23 -3.53 -15.84 -13.34
N LEU A 24 -2.58 -16.19 -12.48
CA LEU A 24 -2.70 -15.97 -11.04
C LEU A 24 -2.73 -14.47 -10.72
N LEU A 25 -1.88 -13.68 -11.39
CA LEU A 25 -1.87 -12.22 -11.21
C LEU A 25 -3.19 -11.57 -11.62
N GLU A 26 -3.79 -12.01 -12.74
CA GLU A 26 -5.11 -11.52 -13.17
C GLU A 26 -6.23 -11.91 -12.20
N GLN A 27 -6.17 -13.10 -11.59
CA GLN A 27 -7.12 -13.49 -10.54
C GLN A 27 -6.99 -12.61 -9.30
N ILE A 28 -5.76 -12.43 -8.78
CA ILE A 28 -5.50 -11.60 -7.59
C ILE A 28 -5.99 -10.17 -7.83
N LYS A 29 -5.75 -9.62 -9.03
CA LYS A 29 -6.22 -8.28 -9.39
C LYS A 29 -7.74 -8.11 -9.20
N MET A 30 -8.53 -9.13 -9.51
CA MET A 30 -9.99 -9.08 -9.35
C MET A 30 -10.41 -9.06 -7.88
N GLU A 31 -9.65 -9.74 -7.00
CA GLU A 31 -9.89 -9.76 -5.56
C GLU A 31 -9.60 -8.40 -4.89
N LEU A 32 -8.79 -7.55 -5.52
CA LEU A 32 -8.49 -6.21 -5.02
C LEU A 32 -9.66 -5.23 -5.20
N LEU A 33 -10.63 -5.53 -6.07
CA LEU A 33 -11.70 -4.59 -6.41
C LEU A 33 -12.73 -4.43 -5.27
N GLY A 34 -13.29 -3.24 -5.15
CA GLY A 34 -14.32 -2.92 -4.16
C GLY A 34 -13.76 -2.38 -2.85
N LYS A 35 -14.53 -2.54 -1.77
CA LYS A 35 -14.26 -1.89 -0.47
C LYS A 35 -13.33 -2.74 0.39
N ILE A 36 -12.26 -2.11 0.86
CA ILE A 36 -11.22 -2.72 1.69
C ILE A 36 -11.08 -1.91 2.97
N SER A 37 -11.09 -2.62 4.11
CA SER A 37 -10.79 -2.06 5.43
C SER A 37 -9.29 -2.16 5.68
N TYR A 38 -8.66 -1.05 6.07
CA TYR A 38 -7.23 -1.01 6.38
C TYR A 38 -6.93 -0.05 7.52
N THR A 39 -5.88 -0.37 8.29
CA THR A 39 -5.35 0.56 9.28
C THR A 39 -4.17 1.31 8.65
N PRO A 40 -4.23 2.66 8.52
CA PRO A 40 -3.13 3.42 7.96
C PRO A 40 -1.88 3.28 8.86
N PRO A 41 -0.67 3.48 8.32
CA PRO A 41 0.53 3.46 9.12
C PRO A 41 0.69 4.79 9.86
N GLN A 42 1.43 4.77 10.97
CA GLN A 42 1.74 5.97 11.74
C GLN A 42 2.46 7.04 10.93
N PHE A 43 3.37 6.63 10.04
CA PHE A 43 4.04 7.55 9.10
C PHE A 43 3.18 7.84 7.88
N SER A 44 1.99 8.39 8.09
CA SER A 44 1.08 8.83 7.04
C SER A 44 0.75 10.32 7.16
N ALA A 45 0.27 10.91 6.06
CA ALA A 45 -0.20 12.30 6.03
C ALA A 45 -1.61 12.47 6.61
N LYS A 46 -2.23 11.38 7.11
CA LYS A 46 -3.58 11.40 7.66
C LYS A 46 -3.64 12.37 8.83
N ARG A 47 -4.71 13.18 8.88
CA ARG A 47 -4.92 14.12 9.98
C ARG A 47 -5.62 13.45 11.15
N ILE A 48 -5.09 13.68 12.36
CA ILE A 48 -5.63 13.25 13.65
C ILE A 48 -5.61 14.51 14.52
N GLU A 49 -6.78 14.93 15.01
CA GLU A 49 -6.91 16.08 15.92
C GLU A 49 -6.18 17.34 15.42
N GLY A 50 -6.28 17.62 14.12
CA GLY A 50 -5.67 18.79 13.48
C GLY A 50 -4.18 18.67 13.11
N LYS A 51 -3.48 17.61 13.55
CA LYS A 51 -2.07 17.34 13.22
C LYS A 51 -1.93 16.13 12.30
N ARG A 52 -0.80 15.99 11.59
CA ARG A 52 -0.57 14.81 10.73
C ARG A 52 -0.04 13.63 11.55
N ALA A 53 -0.44 12.41 11.22
CA ALA A 53 -0.06 11.20 11.95
C ALA A 53 1.46 11.04 12.09
N TYR A 54 2.23 11.36 11.03
CA TYR A 54 3.69 11.29 11.10
C TYR A 54 4.31 12.27 12.12
N GLU A 55 3.62 13.36 12.48
CA GLU A 55 4.14 14.35 13.43
C GLU A 55 4.18 13.80 14.85
N PHE A 56 3.20 12.97 15.20
CA PHE A 56 3.17 12.23 16.45
C PHE A 56 4.21 11.10 16.45
N ALA A 57 4.30 10.34 15.36
CA ALA A 57 5.29 9.27 15.20
C ALA A 57 6.74 9.80 15.35
N LYS A 58 7.04 10.99 14.83
CA LYS A 58 8.35 11.65 14.99
C LYS A 58 8.67 12.05 16.43
N ARG A 59 7.66 12.25 17.28
CA ARG A 59 7.81 12.56 18.70
C ARG A 59 7.89 11.32 19.58
N GLY A 60 7.76 10.12 19.00
CA GLY A 60 7.69 8.87 19.74
C GLY A 60 6.32 8.62 20.36
N GLU A 61 5.31 9.41 20.01
CA GLU A 61 3.93 9.24 20.49
C GLU A 61 3.22 8.21 19.60
N ASN A 62 2.97 7.02 20.17
CA ASN A 62 2.19 5.99 19.50
C ASN A 62 0.71 6.33 19.58
N ILE A 63 0.11 6.67 18.44
CA ILE A 63 -1.33 6.89 18.32
C ILE A 63 -2.00 5.65 17.73
N GLU A 64 -3.09 5.22 18.34
CA GLU A 64 -4.00 4.25 17.75
C GLU A 64 -4.73 4.84 16.54
N LEU A 65 -4.44 4.30 15.37
CA LEU A 65 -5.11 4.68 14.14
C LEU A 65 -6.38 3.86 13.97
N LYS A 66 -7.51 4.55 13.83
CA LYS A 66 -8.78 3.90 13.48
C LYS A 66 -8.72 3.30 12.08
N SER A 67 -9.40 2.16 11.91
CA SER A 67 -9.57 1.54 10.59
C SER A 67 -10.25 2.51 9.62
N CYS A 68 -9.82 2.46 8.37
CA CYS A 68 -10.33 3.23 7.25
C CYS A 68 -10.91 2.30 6.22
N ILE A 69 -11.85 2.81 5.44
CA ILE A 69 -12.33 2.11 4.25
C ILE A 69 -11.75 2.85 3.04
N MET A 70 -11.17 2.11 2.12
CA MET A 70 -10.90 2.58 0.76
C MET A 70 -11.66 1.73 -0.23
N GLU A 71 -11.94 2.28 -1.40
CA GLU A 71 -12.55 1.55 -2.51
C GLU A 71 -11.61 1.56 -3.71
N ILE A 72 -11.38 0.38 -4.30
CA ILE A 72 -10.63 0.22 -5.54
C ILE A 72 -11.63 0.03 -6.67
N PHE A 73 -11.77 1.05 -7.51
CA PHE A 73 -12.71 1.06 -8.64
C PHE A 73 -12.18 0.27 -9.83
N SER A 74 -10.87 0.33 -10.05
CA SER A 74 -10.21 -0.44 -11.10
C SER A 74 -8.76 -0.75 -10.75
N CYS A 75 -8.28 -1.87 -11.28
CA CYS A 75 -6.89 -2.30 -11.18
C CYS A 75 -6.45 -2.80 -12.56
N LYS A 76 -5.27 -2.42 -13.02
CA LYS A 76 -4.66 -2.91 -14.25
C LYS A 76 -3.21 -3.29 -14.00
N ILE A 77 -2.80 -4.43 -14.55
CA ILE A 77 -1.39 -4.81 -14.62
C ILE A 77 -0.81 -4.12 -15.85
N ILE A 78 0.14 -3.21 -15.62
CA ILE A 78 0.82 -2.47 -16.70
C ILE A 78 2.03 -3.26 -17.19
N HIS A 79 2.79 -3.83 -16.25
CA HIS A 79 3.99 -4.58 -16.57
C HIS A 79 4.30 -5.59 -15.48
N TYR A 80 4.80 -6.76 -15.88
CA TYR A 80 5.33 -7.76 -14.98
C TYR A 80 6.67 -8.27 -15.51
N THR A 81 7.74 -7.93 -14.80
CA THR A 81 9.09 -8.48 -15.00
C THR A 81 9.58 -8.94 -13.65
N HIS A 82 9.52 -10.24 -13.40
CA HIS A 82 9.77 -10.82 -12.09
C HIS A 82 11.08 -10.30 -11.45
N PRO A 83 11.08 -9.88 -10.16
CA PRO A 83 9.95 -9.88 -9.20
C PRO A 83 9.11 -8.58 -9.22
N PHE A 84 9.33 -7.70 -10.18
CA PHE A 84 8.69 -6.39 -10.26
C PHE A 84 7.32 -6.48 -10.95
N LEU A 85 6.31 -5.94 -10.27
CA LEU A 85 4.95 -5.80 -10.76
C LEU A 85 4.58 -4.32 -10.74
N GLN A 86 4.09 -3.80 -11.86
CA GLN A 86 3.58 -2.44 -11.96
C GLN A 86 2.06 -2.48 -12.15
N LEU A 87 1.36 -1.78 -11.26
CA LEU A 87 -0.10 -1.66 -11.26
C LEU A 87 -0.51 -0.21 -11.48
N GLU A 88 -1.61 -0.04 -12.21
CA GLU A 88 -2.39 1.20 -12.27
C GLU A 88 -3.70 0.96 -11.52
N LEU A 89 -4.00 1.81 -10.54
CA LEU A 89 -5.20 1.69 -9.69
C LEU A 89 -6.02 2.99 -9.77
N SER A 90 -7.34 2.86 -9.86
CA SER A 90 -8.27 3.96 -9.57
C SER A 90 -8.90 3.71 -8.21
N VAL A 91 -8.81 4.69 -7.31
CA VAL A 91 -9.18 4.51 -5.90
C VAL A 91 -9.93 5.72 -5.34
N SER A 92 -10.67 5.49 -4.26
CA SER A 92 -11.34 6.54 -3.49
C SER A 92 -10.34 7.53 -2.89
N GLU A 93 -10.81 8.74 -2.60
CA GLU A 93 -10.03 9.73 -1.87
C GLU A 93 -9.52 9.17 -0.53
N GLY A 94 -8.27 9.50 -0.18
CA GLY A 94 -7.67 9.05 1.08
C GLY A 94 -7.30 7.57 1.12
N ALA A 95 -7.38 6.85 -0.01
CA ALA A 95 -6.83 5.51 -0.13
C ALA A 95 -5.30 5.50 0.09
N TYR A 96 -4.80 4.43 0.71
CA TYR A 96 -3.39 4.30 1.04
C TYR A 96 -2.85 2.95 0.59
N ILE A 97 -2.45 2.89 -0.69
CA ILE A 97 -2.01 1.66 -1.36
C ILE A 97 -0.82 1.00 -0.65
N ARG A 98 0.10 1.80 -0.10
CA ARG A 98 1.33 1.33 0.56
C ARG A 98 1.12 0.48 1.81
N SER A 99 -0.08 0.44 2.39
CA SER A 99 -0.37 -0.43 3.55
C SER A 99 -1.05 -1.73 3.19
N TYR A 100 -1.45 -1.88 1.93
CA TYR A 100 -2.18 -3.05 1.47
C TYR A 100 -1.32 -3.95 0.58
N CYS A 101 -0.30 -3.39 -0.06
CA CYS A 101 0.80 -4.13 -0.69
C CYS A 101 1.94 -4.35 0.30
#